data_AF-A0A2S9FCT2-F1
#
_entry.id   AF-A0A2S9FCT2-F1
#
_cell.length_a   1.000
_cell.length_b   1.000
_cell.length_c   1.000
_cell.angle_alpha   90.00
_cell.angle_beta   90.00
_cell.angle_gamma   90.00
#
_symmetry.space_group_name_H-M   'P 1'
#
loop_
_entity.id
_entity.type
_entity.pdbx_description
1 polymer ?
#
loop_
_entity_poly.entity_id
_entity_poly.type
_entity_poly.pdbx_seq_one_letter_code
_entity_poly.pdbx_strand_id
1 'polypeptide(L)'
;IGSVIVNRNIPSYLAPEDLAKAAEGVIDADAVRAGLTKAGITLSEDDFAGLLTETIQHATRIAARAESAEQLAELDVARLDLPAIADGVDLGSLYELAEELAQQGVR
;
A
#
# COMPACT_ATOMS: atom_id res chain seq x y z
N ILE A 1 -6.52 -28.84 3.93
CA ILE A 1 -6.25 -27.58 4.64
C ILE A 1 -6.45 -26.47 3.60
N GLY A 2 -7.30 -25.49 3.90
CA GLY A 2 -7.58 -24.37 2.99
C GLY A 2 -6.59 -23.22 3.18
N SER A 3 -6.78 -22.14 2.42
CA SER A 3 -5.98 -20.90 2.52
C SER A 3 -6.90 -19.68 2.61
N VAL A 4 -6.43 -18.60 3.23
CA VAL A 4 -7.04 -17.28 3.19
C VAL A 4 -6.36 -16.46 2.10
N ILE A 5 -7.14 -15.89 1.18
CA ILE A 5 -6.62 -15.03 0.12
C ILE A 5 -6.94 -13.57 0.45
N VAL A 6 -5.91 -12.77 0.67
CA VAL A 6 -6.01 -11.31 0.83
C VAL A 6 -5.95 -10.69 -0.57
N ASN A 7 -7.12 -10.37 -1.10
CA ASN A 7 -7.25 -9.88 -2.47
C ASN A 7 -7.16 -8.35 -2.56
N ARG A 8 -6.74 -7.85 -3.73
CA ARG A 8 -6.58 -6.41 -4.05
C ARG A 8 -5.66 -5.68 -3.08
N ASN A 9 -4.54 -6.31 -2.78
CA ASN A 9 -3.50 -5.68 -1.97
C ASN A 9 -2.91 -4.48 -2.73
N ILE A 10 -2.59 -3.42 -2.00
CA ILE A 10 -2.02 -2.19 -2.56
C ILE A 10 -0.65 -1.95 -1.95
N PRO A 11 0.31 -1.45 -2.72
CA PRO A 11 1.64 -1.13 -2.21
C PRO A 11 1.58 -0.07 -1.10
N SER A 12 2.45 -0.21 -0.11
CA SER A 12 2.58 0.75 1.01
C SER A 12 3.37 1.99 0.66
N TYR A 13 4.30 1.89 -0.31
CA TYR A 13 5.26 2.90 -0.79
C TYR A 13 6.19 3.55 0.25
N LEU A 14 5.82 3.55 1.53
CA LEU A 14 6.60 4.03 2.66
C LEU A 14 7.17 2.85 3.46
N ALA A 15 8.31 3.11 4.11
CA ALA A 15 8.85 2.22 5.13
C ALA A 15 7.87 2.13 6.31
N PRO A 16 7.84 1.01 7.07
CA PRO A 16 6.87 0.82 8.16
C PRO A 16 6.87 1.93 9.20
N GLU A 17 8.04 2.47 9.54
CA GLU A 17 8.18 3.56 10.52
C GLU A 17 7.61 4.89 10.02
N ASP A 18 7.80 5.21 8.74
CA ASP A 18 7.28 6.43 8.12
C ASP A 18 5.79 6.32 7.88
N LEU A 19 5.30 5.12 7.54
CA LEU A 19 3.88 4.84 7.38
C LEU A 19 3.12 5.01 8.69
N ALA A 20 3.66 4.51 9.80
CA ALA A 20 3.05 4.67 11.12
C ALA A 20 2.95 6.16 11.51
N LYS A 21 4.03 6.93 11.33
CA LYS A 21 4.03 8.39 11.59
C LYS A 21 3.04 9.13 10.69
N ALA A 22 3.06 8.83 9.39
CA ALA A 22 2.17 9.47 8.42
C ALA A 22 0.70 9.16 8.70
N ALA A 23 0.36 7.96 9.19
CA ALA A 23 -0.99 7.60 9.58
C ALA A 23 -1.51 8.42 10.78
N GLU A 24 -0.61 8.90 11.64
CA GLU A 24 -0.89 9.81 12.75
C GLU A 24 -0.84 11.30 12.34
N GLY A 25 -0.62 11.59 11.05
CA GLY A 25 -0.49 12.96 10.54
C GLY A 25 0.90 13.56 10.70
N VAL A 26 1.89 12.78 11.10
CA VAL A 26 3.27 13.23 11.31
C VAL A 26 4.09 12.97 10.05
N ILE A 27 4.43 14.05 9.34
CA ILE A 27 5.32 14.01 8.16
C ILE A 27 6.36 15.12 8.32
N ASP A 28 7.63 14.79 8.02
CA ASP A 28 8.71 15.77 7.93
C ASP A 28 8.57 16.59 6.65
N ALA A 29 7.79 17.67 6.73
CA ALA A 29 7.52 18.57 5.61
C ALA A 29 8.81 19.20 5.06
N ASP A 30 9.79 19.50 5.90
CA ASP A 30 11.06 20.10 5.47
C ASP A 30 11.87 19.11 4.64
N ALA A 31 11.93 17.83 5.07
CA ALA A 31 12.57 16.77 4.31
C ALA A 31 11.88 16.51 2.96
N VAL A 32 10.55 16.48 2.92
CA VAL A 32 9.79 16.31 1.67
C VAL A 32 10.06 17.48 0.73
N ARG A 33 10.03 18.72 1.23
CA ARG A 33 10.29 19.92 0.43
C ARG A 33 11.73 19.95 -0.10
N ALA A 34 12.71 19.57 0.71
CA ALA A 34 14.10 19.42 0.28
C ALA A 34 14.26 18.35 -0.81
N GLY A 35 13.55 17.22 -0.69
CA GLY A 35 13.50 16.17 -1.69
C GLY A 35 12.92 16.63 -3.02
N LEU A 36 11.78 17.31 -2.99
CA LEU A 36 11.14 17.88 -4.19
C LEU A 36 12.06 18.91 -4.88
N THR A 37 12.69 19.78 -4.10
CA THR A 37 13.63 20.79 -4.61
C THR A 37 14.82 20.12 -5.30
N LYS A 38 15.37 19.06 -4.71
CA LYS A 38 16.47 18.28 -5.30
C LYS A 38 16.04 17.58 -6.60
N ALA A 39 14.77 17.21 -6.73
CA ALA A 39 14.18 16.65 -7.94
C ALA A 39 13.80 17.73 -8.97
N GLY A 40 13.99 19.03 -8.67
CA GLY A 40 13.62 20.14 -9.55
C GLY A 40 12.12 20.44 -9.58
N ILE A 41 11.37 19.96 -8.60
CA ILE A 41 9.92 20.16 -8.48
C ILE A 41 9.65 21.29 -7.48
N THR A 42 8.91 22.30 -7.90
CA THR A 42 8.43 23.39 -7.04
C THR A 42 6.91 23.37 -7.03
N LEU A 43 6.32 23.39 -5.85
CA LEU A 43 4.88 23.41 -5.65
C LEU A 43 4.45 24.72 -4.99
N SER A 44 3.21 25.13 -5.20
CA SER A 44 2.58 26.16 -4.38
C SER A 44 2.39 25.65 -2.94
N GLU A 45 2.19 26.54 -1.97
CA GLU A 45 1.92 26.11 -0.58
C GLU A 45 0.64 25.26 -0.49
N ASP A 46 -0.38 25.59 -1.28
CA ASP A 46 -1.64 24.84 -1.31
C ASP A 46 -1.45 23.43 -1.89
N ASP A 47 -0.71 23.31 -3.00
CA ASP A 47 -0.40 21.99 -3.60
C ASP A 47 0.49 21.14 -2.69
N PHE A 48 1.45 21.78 -2.01
CA PHE A 48 2.33 21.10 -1.07
C PHE A 48 1.54 20.58 0.14
N ALA A 49 0.63 21.39 0.70
CA ALA A 49 -0.28 20.95 1.76
C ALA A 49 -1.19 19.81 1.28
N GLY A 50 -1.66 19.87 0.03
CA GLY A 50 -2.40 18.80 -0.63
C GLY A 50 -1.61 17.49 -0.66
N LEU A 51 -0.36 17.52 -1.13
CA LEU A 51 0.52 16.35 -1.21
C LEU A 51 0.76 15.70 0.16
N LEU A 52 1.00 16.49 1.20
CA LEU A 52 1.14 15.97 2.56
C LEU A 52 -0.15 15.29 3.03
N THR A 53 -1.29 15.91 2.74
CA THR A 53 -2.61 15.37 3.09
C THR A 53 -2.89 14.05 2.37
N GLU A 54 -2.57 13.95 1.07
CA GLU A 54 -2.70 12.71 0.30
C GLU A 54 -1.85 11.58 0.90
N THR A 55 -0.63 11.90 1.34
CA THR A 55 0.27 10.95 1.99
C THR A 55 -0.30 10.44 3.30
N ILE A 56 -0.86 11.33 4.14
CA ILE A 56 -1.54 10.98 5.40
C ILE A 56 -2.72 10.06 5.10
N GLN A 57 -3.59 10.43 4.15
CA GLN A 57 -4.76 9.64 3.79
C GLN A 57 -4.37 8.24 3.27
N HIS A 58 -3.30 8.15 2.48
CA HIS A 58 -2.77 6.86 2.03
C HIS A 58 -2.28 6.03 3.22
N ALA A 59 -1.46 6.60 4.10
CA ALA A 59 -0.92 5.93 5.27
C ALA A 59 -2.02 5.43 6.22
N THR A 60 -3.03 6.26 6.52
CA THR A 60 -4.19 5.85 7.33
C THR A 60 -4.93 4.67 6.70
N ARG A 61 -5.09 4.66 5.36
CA ARG A 61 -5.73 3.55 4.65
C ARG A 61 -4.92 2.25 4.74
N ILE A 62 -3.60 2.33 4.62
CA ILE A 62 -2.73 1.15 4.74
C ILE A 62 -2.75 0.63 6.18
N ALA A 63 -2.66 1.51 7.18
CA ALA A 63 -2.70 1.13 8.59
C ALA A 63 -3.98 0.36 8.95
N ALA A 64 -5.15 0.87 8.53
CA ALA A 64 -6.43 0.19 8.76
C ALA A 64 -6.51 -1.19 8.08
N ARG A 65 -5.88 -1.36 6.90
CA ARG A 65 -5.78 -2.65 6.23
C ARG A 65 -4.87 -3.62 6.98
N ALA A 66 -3.74 -3.13 7.48
CA ALA A 66 -2.79 -3.93 8.25
C ALA A 66 -3.41 -4.45 9.55
N GLU A 67 -4.15 -3.62 10.28
CA GLU A 67 -4.88 -4.03 11.49
C GLU A 67 -5.88 -5.16 11.19
N SER A 68 -6.63 -5.05 10.09
CA SER A 68 -7.56 -6.11 9.66
C SER A 68 -6.83 -7.40 9.27
N ALA A 69 -5.66 -7.27 8.64
CA ALA A 69 -4.83 -8.42 8.25
C ALA A 69 -4.15 -9.09 9.45
N GLU A 70 -3.84 -8.35 10.52
CA GLU A 70 -3.25 -8.89 11.75
C GLU A 70 -4.24 -9.78 12.51
N GLN A 71 -5.53 -9.42 12.56
CA GLN A 71 -6.57 -10.27 13.15
C GLN A 71 -6.67 -11.63 12.46
N LEU A 72 -6.48 -11.67 11.14
CA LEU A 72 -6.44 -12.92 10.38
C LEU A 72 -5.18 -13.74 10.67
N ALA A 73 -4.16 -13.18 11.33
CA ALA A 73 -2.82 -13.78 11.50
C ALA A 73 -2.78 -14.68 12.72
N GLU A 74 -3.72 -14.45 13.64
CA GLU A 74 -4.02 -15.32 14.76
C GLU A 74 -4.59 -16.68 14.31
N LEU A 75 -5.03 -16.80 13.05
CA LEU A 75 -5.50 -18.04 12.46
C LEU A 75 -4.33 -18.86 11.91
N ASP A 76 -4.19 -20.11 12.35
CA ASP A 76 -3.20 -21.08 11.84
C ASP A 76 -3.63 -21.64 10.46
N VAL A 77 -3.73 -20.75 9.47
CA VAL A 77 -4.14 -21.06 8.10
C VAL A 77 -3.19 -20.38 7.11
N ALA A 78 -2.84 -21.08 6.03
CA ALA A 78 -1.98 -20.53 4.98
C ALA A 78 -2.58 -19.27 4.35
N ARG A 79 -1.73 -18.28 4.06
CA ARG A 79 -2.11 -16.97 3.51
C ARG A 79 -1.51 -16.76 2.14
N LEU A 80 -2.32 -16.23 1.24
CA LEU A 80 -1.93 -15.84 -0.12
C LEU A 80 -2.37 -14.40 -0.37
N ASP A 81 -1.55 -13.65 -1.08
CA ASP A 81 -1.78 -12.25 -1.43
C ASP A 81 -2.02 -12.13 -2.93
N LEU A 82 -2.98 -11.28 -3.32
CA LEU A 82 -3.20 -10.93 -4.72
C LEU A 82 -3.18 -9.42 -4.91
N PRO A 83 -2.48 -8.90 -5.93
CA PRO A 83 -2.40 -7.47 -6.16
C PRO A 83 -3.73 -6.90 -6.65
N ALA A 84 -3.90 -5.60 -6.47
CA ALA A 84 -4.95 -4.86 -7.17
C ALA A 84 -4.59 -4.68 -8.65
N ILE A 85 -5.50 -5.07 -9.53
CA ILE A 85 -5.43 -4.74 -10.96
C ILE A 85 -5.95 -3.31 -11.14
N ALA A 86 -5.15 -2.45 -11.79
CA ALA A 86 -5.44 -1.02 -11.92
C ALA A 86 -6.68 -0.76 -12.80
N ASP A 87 -6.87 -1.58 -13.84
CA ASP A 87 -8.00 -1.51 -14.77
C ASP A 87 -9.08 -2.56 -14.47
N GLY A 88 -10.08 -2.67 -15.34
CA GLY A 88 -11.08 -3.73 -15.26
C GLY A 88 -10.44 -5.11 -15.39
N VAL A 89 -11.00 -6.11 -14.69
CA VAL A 89 -10.53 -7.50 -14.78
C VAL A 89 -10.91 -8.07 -16.15
N ASP A 90 -9.90 -8.44 -16.93
CA ASP A 90 -10.05 -9.16 -18.19
C ASP A 90 -9.35 -10.52 -18.14
N LEU A 91 -9.31 -11.22 -19.27
CA LEU A 91 -8.68 -12.53 -19.34
C LEU A 91 -7.17 -12.47 -19.07
N GLY A 92 -6.48 -11.41 -19.50
CA GLY A 92 -5.06 -11.20 -19.21
C GLY A 92 -4.83 -11.04 -17.71
N SER A 93 -5.67 -10.24 -17.04
CA SER A 93 -5.62 -10.05 -15.59
C SER A 93 -5.80 -11.37 -14.82
N LEU A 94 -6.59 -12.32 -15.33
CA LEU A 94 -6.75 -13.63 -14.70
C LEU A 94 -5.47 -14.47 -14.76
N TYR A 95 -4.71 -14.38 -15.86
CA TYR A 95 -3.42 -15.06 -15.96
C TYR A 95 -2.39 -14.42 -15.04
N GLU A 96 -2.37 -13.09 -14.92
CA GLU A 96 -1.51 -12.39 -13.96
C GLU A 96 -1.81 -12.85 -12.52
N LEU A 97 -3.08 -12.88 -12.11
CA LEU A 97 -3.47 -13.36 -10.78
C LEU A 97 -3.14 -14.85 -10.57
N ALA A 98 -3.28 -15.69 -11.61
CA ALA A 98 -2.90 -17.10 -11.53
C ALA A 98 -1.38 -17.27 -11.38
N GLU A 99 -0.58 -16.45 -12.06
CA GLU A 99 0.86 -16.43 -11.94
C GLU A 99 1.30 -16.02 -10.52
N GLU A 100 0.68 -15.00 -9.94
CA GLU A 100 0.92 -14.59 -8.55
C GLU A 100 0.63 -15.72 -7.56
N LEU A 101 -0.47 -16.47 -7.75
CA LEU A 101 -0.77 -17.65 -6.92
C LEU A 101 0.28 -18.75 -7.10
N ALA A 102 0.73 -19.00 -8.33
CA ALA A 102 1.74 -20.01 -8.63
C ALA A 102 3.10 -19.66 -8.00
N GLN A 103 3.51 -18.39 -8.02
CA GLN A 103 4.72 -17.89 -7.37
C GLN A 103 4.67 -18.08 -5.83
N GLN A 104 3.47 -18.08 -5.25
CA GLN A 104 3.22 -18.35 -3.83
C GLN A 104 3.03 -19.85 -3.52
N GLY A 105 3.28 -20.73 -4.50
CA GLY A 105 3.31 -22.19 -4.31
C GLY A 105 1.99 -22.91 -4.57
N VAL A 106 0.98 -22.23 -5.13
CA VAL A 106 -0.26 -22.88 -5.61
C VAL A 106 0.05 -23.69 -6.88
N ARG A 107 -0.44 -24.94 -6.93
CA ARG A 107 -0.19 -25.89 -8.02
C ARG A 107 -1.39 -26.81 -8.25
#